data_AF-A0A8X7BVY6-F1
#
_entry.id   AF-A0A8X7BVY6-F1
#
_cell.length_a   1.000
_cell.length_b   1.000
_cell.length_c   1.000
_cell.angle_alpha   90.00
_cell.angle_beta   90.00
_cell.angle_gamma   90.00
#
_symmetry.space_group_name_H-M   'P 1'
#
loop_
_entity.id
_entity.type
_entity.pdbx_description
1 polymer ?
#
loop_
_entity_poly.entity_id
_entity_poly.type
_entity_poly.pdbx_seq_one_letter_code
_entity_poly.pdbx_strand_id
1 'polypeptide(L)'
;MNFFILLLNLPLLVLAITSLEKSFFDAHGIDTNCRGNTTFGSFASCTITCQNLHRIPADCNSLEQLGCRCKPGFIPLNRQFQNLQCIRRKDCPHRIPKHHRRTAV
;
A
#
# COMPACT_ATOMS: atom_id res chain seq x y z
N MET A 1 43.52 -2.39 -15.40
CA MET A 1 43.33 -3.47 -14.41
C MET A 1 42.45 -2.99 -13.23
N ASN A 2 41.30 -2.33 -13.46
CA ASN A 2 40.48 -1.72 -12.39
C ASN A 2 38.95 -1.87 -12.56
N PHE A 3 38.46 -2.48 -13.65
CA PHE A 3 37.01 -2.58 -13.90
C PHE A 3 36.38 -3.80 -13.22
N PHE A 4 37.13 -4.89 -13.08
CA PHE A 4 36.66 -6.14 -12.45
C PHE A 4 36.40 -6.02 -10.94
N ILE A 5 37.13 -5.14 -10.24
CA ILE A 5 36.98 -4.95 -8.79
C ILE A 5 35.66 -4.25 -8.45
N LEU A 6 35.19 -3.34 -9.31
CA LEU A 6 33.90 -2.66 -9.15
C LEU A 6 32.70 -3.63 -9.29
N LEU A 7 32.79 -4.61 -10.18
CA LEU A 7 31.74 -5.60 -10.42
C LEU A 7 31.63 -6.65 -9.31
N LEU A 8 32.75 -7.04 -8.68
CA LEU A 8 32.78 -8.01 -7.58
C LEU A 8 32.22 -7.46 -6.25
N ASN A 9 32.33 -6.15 -6.03
CA ASN A 9 31.84 -5.51 -4.80
C ASN A 9 30.40 -4.98 -4.90
N LEU A 10 29.88 -4.80 -6.12
CA LEU A 10 28.50 -4.38 -6.38
C LEU A 10 27.44 -5.28 -5.70
N PRO A 11 27.50 -6.63 -5.80
CA PRO A 11 26.48 -7.49 -5.20
C PRO A 11 26.48 -7.43 -3.66
N LEU A 12 27.65 -7.31 -3.02
CA LEU A 12 27.78 -7.16 -1.57
C LEU A 12 27.17 -5.84 -1.08
N LEU A 13 27.43 -4.76 -1.82
CA LEU A 13 26.84 -3.44 -1.50
C LEU A 13 25.31 -3.47 -1.64
N VAL A 14 24.77 -4.10 -2.69
CA VAL A 14 23.32 -4.23 -2.89
C VAL A 14 22.65 -5.06 -1.78
N LEU A 15 23.28 -6.15 -1.35
CA LEU A 15 22.79 -6.96 -0.23
C LEU A 15 22.75 -6.17 1.09
N ALA A 16 23.78 -5.36 1.36
CA ALA A 16 23.81 -4.52 2.57
C ALA A 16 22.70 -3.45 2.57
N ILE A 17 22.44 -2.81 1.43
CA ILE A 17 21.40 -1.76 1.31
C ILE A 17 20.00 -2.36 1.48
N THR A 18 19.70 -3.49 0.82
CA THR A 18 18.38 -4.14 0.92
C THR A 18 18.07 -4.63 2.34
N SER A 19 19.09 -5.06 3.09
CA SER A 19 18.92 -5.47 4.50
C SER A 19 18.61 -4.26 5.41
N LEU A 20 19.18 -3.09 5.12
CA LEU A 20 18.92 -1.86 5.87
C LEU A 20 17.48 -1.38 5.67
N GLU A 21 17.01 -1.36 4.41
CA GLU A 21 15.65 -0.95 4.07
C GLU A 21 14.61 -1.87 4.71
N LYS A 22 14.82 -3.19 4.66
CA LYS A 22 13.92 -4.15 5.31
C LYS A 22 13.80 -3.90 6.82
N SER A 23 14.94 -3.64 7.48
CA SER A 23 14.98 -3.37 8.92
C SER A 23 14.25 -2.07 9.30
N PHE A 24 14.36 -1.03 8.46
CA PHE A 24 13.62 0.22 8.63
C PHE A 24 12.11 0.00 8.53
N PHE A 25 11.66 -0.72 7.49
CA PHE A 25 10.23 -0.99 7.32
C PHE A 25 9.65 -1.84 8.45
N ASP A 26 10.38 -2.89 8.87
CA ASP A 26 9.97 -3.74 9.97
C ASP A 26 9.88 -2.94 11.30
N ALA A 27 10.84 -2.05 11.57
CA ALA A 27 10.85 -1.19 12.76
C ALA A 27 9.71 -0.15 12.80
N HIS A 28 9.26 0.33 11.62
CA HIS A 28 8.16 1.28 11.49
C HIS A 28 6.80 0.62 11.21
N GLY A 29 6.72 -0.72 11.24
CA GLY A 29 5.47 -1.46 11.02
C GLY A 29 4.92 -1.36 9.60
N ILE A 30 5.78 -1.11 8.61
CA ILE A 30 5.42 -1.01 7.20
C ILE A 30 5.53 -2.39 6.56
N ASP A 31 4.38 -2.98 6.18
CA ASP A 31 4.36 -4.26 5.47
C ASP A 31 4.83 -4.09 4.02
N THR A 32 5.94 -4.74 3.69
CA THR A 32 6.51 -4.81 2.33
C THR A 32 6.05 -6.04 1.56
N ASN A 33 5.43 -7.02 2.24
CA ASN A 33 4.98 -8.28 1.64
C ASN A 33 3.51 -8.22 1.22
N CYS A 34 3.26 -7.47 0.15
CA CYS A 34 1.93 -7.23 -0.37
C CYS A 34 1.35 -8.48 -1.08
N ARG A 35 0.18 -8.95 -0.65
CA ARG A 35 -0.49 -10.15 -1.18
C ARG A 35 -1.67 -9.83 -2.11
N GLY A 36 -1.96 -10.75 -3.03
CA GLY A 36 -3.12 -10.66 -3.92
C GLY A 36 -3.02 -9.52 -4.94
N ASN A 37 -4.05 -8.65 -4.98
CA ASN A 37 -4.14 -7.52 -5.92
C ASN A 37 -3.46 -6.23 -5.41
N THR A 38 -2.51 -6.37 -4.50
CA THR A 38 -1.74 -5.26 -3.93
C THR A 38 -0.28 -5.29 -4.41
N THR A 39 0.41 -4.17 -4.30
CA THR A 39 1.84 -3.99 -4.58
C THR A 39 2.42 -2.99 -3.58
N PHE A 40 3.71 -3.10 -3.26
CA PHE A 40 4.37 -2.12 -2.41
C PHE A 40 4.58 -0.80 -3.19
N GLY A 41 4.42 0.35 -2.52
CA GLY A 41 4.72 1.66 -3.08
C GLY A 41 4.09 2.81 -2.28
N SER A 42 4.23 4.03 -2.78
CA SER A 42 3.53 5.18 -2.19
C SER A 42 2.06 5.21 -2.59
N PHE A 43 1.21 5.62 -1.66
CA PHE A 43 -0.21 5.83 -1.87
C PHE A 43 -0.70 7.06 -1.12
N ALA A 44 -1.66 7.76 -1.73
CA ALA A 44 -2.37 8.84 -1.07
C ALA A 44 -3.43 8.29 -0.12
N SER A 45 -3.56 8.90 1.06
CA SER A 45 -4.59 8.56 2.06
C SER A 45 -6.03 8.68 1.52
N CYS A 46 -6.21 9.44 0.45
CA CYS A 46 -7.49 9.73 -0.19
C CYS A 46 -7.61 9.18 -1.61
N THR A 47 -7.49 7.87 -1.76
CA THR A 47 -7.81 7.24 -3.04
C THR A 47 -9.33 7.01 -3.20
N ILE A 48 -9.74 6.77 -4.44
CA ILE A 48 -11.07 6.25 -4.74
C ILE A 48 -11.14 4.82 -4.21
N THR A 49 -12.21 4.52 -3.50
CA THR A 49 -12.59 3.25 -2.90
C THR A 49 -14.03 2.92 -3.31
N CYS A 50 -14.49 1.68 -3.10
CA CYS A 50 -15.89 1.37 -3.33
C CYS A 50 -16.85 2.22 -2.46
N GLN A 51 -16.41 2.66 -1.27
CA GLN A 51 -17.23 3.47 -0.35
C GLN A 51 -17.45 4.92 -0.80
N ASN A 52 -16.56 5.45 -1.64
CA ASN A 52 -16.56 6.86 -2.04
C ASN A 52 -16.50 7.04 -3.58
N LEU A 53 -16.94 6.01 -4.33
CA LEU A 53 -17.03 5.95 -5.80
C LEU A 53 -17.61 7.22 -6.47
N HIS A 54 -18.55 7.88 -5.79
CA HIS A 54 -19.29 9.05 -6.30
C HIS A 54 -18.94 10.35 -5.58
N ARG A 55 -18.15 10.29 -4.50
CA ARG A 55 -17.80 11.48 -3.69
C ARG A 55 -16.45 11.27 -3.05
N ILE A 56 -15.39 11.62 -3.78
CA ILE A 56 -14.04 11.65 -3.23
C ILE A 56 -14.05 12.61 -2.03
N PRO A 57 -13.52 12.22 -0.85
CA PRO A 57 -13.39 13.14 0.28
C PRO A 57 -12.61 14.38 -0.16
N ALA A 58 -13.11 15.57 0.19
CA ALA A 58 -12.45 16.84 -0.14
C ALA A 58 -11.24 17.10 0.77
N ASP A 59 -11.27 16.59 2.01
CA ASP A 59 -10.21 16.78 3.00
C ASP A 59 -9.15 15.70 2.86
N CYS A 60 -8.19 15.96 1.99
CA CYS A 60 -7.09 15.06 1.71
C CYS A 60 -5.79 15.79 1.94
N ASN A 61 -5.24 15.62 3.15
CA ASN A 61 -3.85 15.97 3.37
C ASN A 61 -3.00 15.15 2.39
N SER A 62 -2.24 15.83 1.55
CA SER A 62 -1.43 15.27 0.46
C SER A 62 -0.22 14.46 0.92
N LEU A 63 -0.21 14.03 2.19
CA LEU A 63 0.84 13.17 2.72
C LEU A 63 0.71 11.79 2.08
N GLU A 64 1.69 11.47 1.24
CA GLU A 64 1.88 10.11 0.74
C GLU A 64 2.33 9.21 1.88
N GLN A 65 1.71 8.03 1.96
CA GLN A 65 2.10 6.97 2.85
C GLN A 65 2.80 5.87 2.05
N LEU A 66 3.74 5.18 2.68
CA LEU A 66 4.43 4.04 2.07
C LEU A 66 3.84 2.74 2.62
N GLY A 67 3.58 1.78 1.73
CA GLY A 67 3.05 0.47 2.13
C GLY A 67 2.40 -0.27 0.98
N CYS A 68 1.51 -1.21 1.28
CA CYS A 68 0.76 -1.91 0.26
C CYS A 68 -0.36 -1.03 -0.31
N ARG A 69 -0.39 -0.92 -1.63
CA ARG A 69 -1.40 -0.21 -2.42
C ARG A 69 -2.02 -1.13 -3.46
N CYS A 70 -3.18 -0.76 -4.00
CA CYS A 70 -3.80 -1.53 -5.08
C CYS A 70 -2.97 -1.48 -6.37
N LYS A 71 -2.89 -2.62 -7.07
CA LYS A 71 -2.33 -2.69 -8.43
C LYS A 71 -3.14 -1.79 -9.39
N PRO A 72 -2.54 -1.33 -10.50
CA PRO A 72 -3.27 -0.58 -11.53
C PRO A 72 -4.55 -1.30 -11.96
N GLY A 73 -5.66 -0.55 -12.05
CA GLY A 73 -6.99 -1.08 -12.40
C GLY A 73 -7.81 -1.65 -11.23
N PHE A 74 -7.24 -1.70 -10.02
CA PHE A 74 -7.94 -2.08 -8.80
C PHE A 74 -8.09 -0.88 -7.87
N ILE A 75 -9.16 -0.86 -7.09
CA ILE A 75 -9.42 0.13 -6.05
C ILE A 75 -9.68 -0.55 -4.70
N PRO A 76 -9.40 0.11 -3.57
CA PRO A 76 -9.71 -0.44 -2.27
C PRO A 76 -11.22 -0.61 -2.09
N LEU A 77 -11.60 -1.69 -1.42
CA LEU A 77 -12.97 -1.89 -0.99
C LEU A 77 -13.40 -0.82 0.04
N ASN A 78 -12.49 -0.45 0.94
CA ASN A 78 -12.71 0.47 2.05
C ASN A 78 -11.44 1.32 2.33
N ARG A 79 -11.48 2.19 3.34
CA ARG A 79 -10.32 3.02 3.74
C ARG A 79 -9.34 2.31 4.69
N GLN A 80 -9.56 1.04 5.05
CA GLN A 80 -8.67 0.32 5.94
C GLN A 80 -7.48 -0.25 5.17
N PHE A 81 -6.29 0.33 5.38
CA PHE A 81 -5.05 -0.09 4.73
C PHE A 81 -4.35 -1.29 5.38
N GLN A 82 -4.68 -1.63 6.64
CA GLN A 82 -4.08 -2.76 7.38
C GLN A 82 -4.46 -4.14 6.83
N ASN A 83 -5.56 -4.25 6.09
CA ASN A 83 -5.96 -5.47 5.38
C ASN A 83 -6.55 -5.06 4.02
N LEU A 84 -5.71 -4.43 3.21
CA LEU A 84 -6.13 -3.77 1.99
C LEU A 84 -6.68 -4.79 0.98
N GLN A 85 -8.00 -4.76 0.78
CA GLN A 85 -8.68 -5.57 -0.23
C GLN A 85 -8.90 -4.75 -1.49
N CYS A 86 -8.28 -5.18 -2.58
CA CYS A 86 -8.31 -4.50 -3.87
C CYS A 86 -9.16 -5.26 -4.88
N ILE A 87 -10.21 -4.62 -5.37
CA ILE A 87 -11.14 -5.17 -6.34
C ILE A 87 -11.30 -4.24 -7.54
N ARG A 88 -11.82 -4.73 -8.66
CA ARG A 88 -12.08 -3.84 -9.79
C ARG A 88 -13.28 -2.97 -9.47
N ARG A 89 -13.30 -1.76 -10.02
CA ARG A 89 -14.38 -0.79 -9.84
C ARG A 89 -15.77 -1.37 -10.13
N LYS A 90 -15.88 -2.21 -11.15
CA LYS A 90 -17.14 -2.86 -11.57
C LYS A 90 -17.64 -3.94 -10.60
N ASP A 91 -16.76 -4.47 -9.76
CA ASP A 91 -17.06 -5.55 -8.82
C ASP A 91 -17.39 -4.99 -7.42
N CYS A 92 -17.49 -3.65 -7.29
CA CYS A 92 -17.84 -3.01 -6.03
C CYS A 92 -19.25 -3.43 -5.57
N PRO A 93 -19.43 -3.82 -4.30
CA PRO A 93 -20.73 -4.21 -3.81
C PRO A 93 -21.69 -3.01 -3.81
N HIS A 94 -22.82 -3.13 -4.51
CA HIS A 94 -23.85 -2.09 -4.62
C HIS A 94 -24.49 -1.70 -3.27
N ARG A 95 -24.36 -2.54 -2.25
CA ARG A 95 -24.69 -2.23 -0.86
C ARG A 95 -23.47 -2.48 -0.02
N ILE A 96 -22.76 -1.43 0.34
CA ILE A 96 -21.80 -1.53 1.45
C ILE A 96 -22.67 -1.44 2.70
N PRO A 97 -22.77 -2.50 3.51
CA PRO A 97 -23.40 -2.38 4.81
C PRO A 97 -22.63 -1.29 5.55
N LYS A 98 -23.32 -0.20 5.92
CA LYS A 98 -22.75 0.75 6.89
C LYS A 98 -22.30 -0.10 8.06
N HIS A 99 -21.00 -0.09 8.37
CA HIS A 99 -20.47 -0.76 9.55
C HIS A 99 -21.44 -0.51 10.70
N HIS A 100 -21.97 -1.60 11.26
CA HIS A 100 -22.84 -1.61 12.40
C HIS A 100 -22.16 -0.76 13.47
N ARG A 101 -22.67 0.46 13.66
CA ARG A 101 -22.32 1.31 14.79
C ARG A 101 -22.69 0.46 16.01
N ARG A 102 -21.71 -0.17 16.66
CA ARG A 102 -21.89 -0.70 18.01
C ARG A 102 -22.16 0.53 18.87
N THR A 103 -23.44 0.86 19.05
CA THR A 103 -23.91 1.55 20.24
C THR A 103 -23.54 0.64 21.40
N ALA A 104 -22.46 1.00 22.10
CA ALA A 104 -22.29 0.56 23.47
C ALA A 104 -23.44 1.21 24.26
N VAL A 105 -24.28 0.34 24.82
CA VAL A 105 -25.23 0.66 25.88
C VAL A 105 -24.46 0.69 27.19
#